data_AF-A0A351IN25-F1
#
_entry.id   AF-A0A351IN25-F1
#
_cell.length_a   1.000
_cell.length_b   1.000
_cell.length_c   1.000
_cell.angle_alpha   90.00
_cell.angle_beta   90.00
_cell.angle_gamma   90.00
#
_symmetry.space_group_name_H-M   'P 1'
#
loop_
_entity.id
_entity.type
_entity.pdbx_description
1 polymer ?
#
loop_
_entity_poly.entity_id
_entity_poly.type
_entity_poly.pdbx_seq_one_letter_code
_entity_poly.pdbx_strand_id
1 'polypeptide(L)'
;MPSRTALTIGFFDGVHLGHQDLIRHARARAGSKGTVVAVTFTRHPSLLFKRDSSLFVIYPFEKKLSLLKEAGCDRVLALEFNAKLAELSPKAFLLRILEEIPFSYLILGQGACFGKERRGDENEIKALQKELSFVVEYLPRLTQDGVKISSGVIRSLILQKEFEKASALLGRPYC
;
A
#
# COMPACT_ATOMS: atom_id res chain seq x y z
N MET A 1 17.50 -17.55 11.26
CA MET A 1 16.61 -17.82 10.12
C MET A 1 16.08 -16.48 9.62
N PRO A 2 15.99 -16.24 8.30
CA PRO A 2 15.39 -15.01 7.80
C PRO A 2 13.97 -14.86 8.35
N SER A 3 13.56 -13.63 8.64
CA SER A 3 12.21 -13.36 9.16
C SER A 3 11.17 -13.89 8.17
N ARG A 4 10.10 -14.52 8.66
CA ARG A 4 8.97 -14.89 7.79
C ARG A 4 8.00 -13.73 7.63
N THR A 5 8.54 -12.51 7.55
CA THR A 5 7.74 -11.28 7.50
C THR A 5 7.70 -10.78 6.06
N ALA A 6 6.49 -10.59 5.55
CA ALA A 6 6.23 -9.95 4.26
C ALA A 6 5.58 -8.58 4.49
N LEU A 7 6.13 -7.58 3.81
CA LEU A 7 5.73 -6.20 3.88
C LEU A 7 4.98 -5.79 2.62
N THR A 8 3.95 -4.97 2.73
CA THR A 8 3.41 -4.20 1.61
C THR A 8 3.25 -2.73 2.02
N ILE A 9 3.54 -1.80 1.10
CA ILE A 9 3.59 -0.37 1.39
C ILE A 9 2.62 0.37 0.48
N GLY A 10 1.74 1.18 1.05
CA GLY A 10 0.76 1.92 0.27
C GLY A 10 -0.16 2.78 1.13
N PHE A 11 -0.88 3.69 0.47
CA PHE A 11 -1.89 4.48 1.18
C PHE A 11 -3.14 3.64 1.52
N PHE A 12 -3.41 2.58 0.75
CA PHE A 12 -4.49 1.60 0.96
C PHE A 12 -5.90 2.21 1.05
N ASP A 13 -6.14 3.33 0.36
CA ASP A 13 -7.46 3.98 0.36
C ASP A 13 -8.51 3.08 -0.30
N GLY A 14 -9.57 2.77 0.45
CA GLY A 14 -10.62 1.84 0.07
C GLY A 14 -10.29 0.35 0.27
N VAL A 15 -9.02 -0.04 0.47
CA VAL A 15 -8.58 -1.46 0.51
C VAL A 15 -9.26 -2.30 -0.59
N HIS A 16 -9.25 -1.75 -1.82
CA HIS A 16 -9.89 -2.33 -2.99
C HIS A 16 -9.27 -3.67 -3.40
N LEU A 17 -9.84 -4.36 -4.40
CA LEU A 17 -9.40 -5.69 -4.82
C LEU A 17 -7.90 -5.76 -5.17
N GLY A 18 -7.34 -4.71 -5.79
CA GLY A 18 -5.89 -4.63 -6.02
C GLY A 18 -5.03 -4.60 -4.75
N HIS A 19 -5.52 -4.01 -3.64
CA HIS A 19 -4.82 -4.03 -2.36
C HIS A 19 -4.94 -5.40 -1.68
N GLN A 20 -6.11 -6.00 -1.76
CA GLN A 20 -6.35 -7.35 -1.23
C GLN A 20 -5.45 -8.38 -1.92
N ASP A 21 -5.22 -8.24 -3.22
CA ASP A 21 -4.32 -9.11 -3.96
C ASP A 21 -2.84 -8.98 -3.55
N LEU A 22 -2.38 -7.75 -3.26
CA LEU A 22 -1.04 -7.54 -2.69
C LEU A 22 -0.88 -8.25 -1.34
N ILE A 23 -1.89 -8.13 -0.47
CA ILE A 23 -1.87 -8.74 0.86
C ILE A 23 -1.92 -10.28 0.75
N ARG A 24 -2.71 -10.82 -0.18
CA ARG A 24 -2.77 -12.25 -0.48
C ARG A 24 -1.42 -12.79 -0.94
N HIS A 25 -0.71 -12.09 -1.82
CA HIS A 25 0.63 -12.47 -2.26
C HIS A 25 1.66 -12.34 -1.12
N ALA A 26 1.57 -11.30 -0.30
CA ALA A 26 2.40 -11.16 0.90
C ALA A 26 2.21 -12.35 1.85
N ARG A 27 0.95 -12.78 2.06
CA ARG A 27 0.64 -13.99 2.83
C ARG A 27 1.25 -15.24 2.22
N ALA A 28 1.16 -15.41 0.91
CA ALA A 28 1.76 -16.57 0.23
C ALA A 28 3.29 -16.62 0.44
N ARG A 29 3.97 -15.47 0.42
CA ARG A 29 5.42 -15.38 0.66
C ARG A 29 5.80 -15.58 2.13
N ALA A 30 5.04 -15.00 3.06
CA ALA A 30 5.25 -15.18 4.50
C ALA A 30 4.96 -16.63 4.95
N GLY A 31 4.01 -17.29 4.29
CA GLY A 31 3.47 -18.59 4.69
C GLY A 31 2.50 -18.50 5.88
N SER A 32 1.91 -19.64 6.25
CA SER A 32 0.88 -19.71 7.30
C SER A 32 1.39 -19.34 8.71
N LYS A 33 2.69 -19.51 8.97
CA LYS A 33 3.35 -19.15 10.24
C LYS A 33 4.12 -17.82 10.15
N GLY A 34 4.04 -17.13 9.02
CA GLY A 34 4.71 -15.84 8.83
C GLY A 34 3.83 -14.65 9.19
N THR A 35 4.42 -13.47 9.16
CA THR A 35 3.75 -12.21 9.51
C THR A 35 3.57 -11.36 8.26
N VAL A 36 2.35 -10.90 7.98
CA VAL A 36 2.06 -9.92 6.94
C VAL A 36 1.84 -8.56 7.56
N VAL A 37 2.62 -7.58 7.10
CA VAL A 37 2.57 -6.21 7.60
C VAL A 37 2.23 -5.25 6.47
N ALA A 38 1.18 -4.44 6.68
CA ALA A 38 0.92 -3.29 5.81
C ALA A 38 1.53 -2.02 6.42
N VAL A 39 2.42 -1.35 5.68
CA VAL A 39 2.85 0.02 6.00
C VAL A 39 1.94 1.00 5.29
N THR A 40 1.25 1.81 6.08
CA THR A 40 0.31 2.82 5.56
C THR A 40 0.54 4.19 6.19
N PHE A 41 -0.24 5.16 5.75
CA PHE A 41 -0.17 6.53 6.23
C PHE A 41 -1.49 6.97 6.84
N THR A 42 -1.45 7.74 7.92
CA THR A 42 -2.65 8.28 8.60
C THR A 42 -3.27 9.45 7.84
N ARG A 43 -2.47 10.17 7.05
CA ARG A 43 -2.91 11.27 6.17
C ARG A 43 -2.50 11.02 4.74
N HIS A 44 -3.35 11.42 3.79
CA HIS A 44 -3.03 11.28 2.37
C HIS A 44 -1.83 12.20 2.03
N PRO A 45 -0.76 11.69 1.40
CA PRO A 45 0.44 12.48 1.10
C PRO A 45 0.16 13.78 0.34
N SER A 46 -0.79 13.78 -0.60
CA SER A 46 -1.20 14.98 -1.36
C SER A 46 -1.74 16.13 -0.52
N LEU A 47 -2.28 15.87 0.69
CA LEU A 47 -2.78 16.92 1.58
C LEU A 47 -1.63 17.77 2.16
N LEU A 48 -0.44 17.18 2.36
CA LEU A 48 0.74 17.91 2.83
C LEU A 48 1.24 18.91 1.77
N PHE A 49 1.18 18.51 0.50
CA PHE A 49 1.65 19.34 -0.61
C PHE A 49 0.60 20.32 -1.14
N LYS A 50 -0.58 20.40 -0.50
CA LYS A 50 -1.74 21.23 -0.94
C LYS A 50 -2.04 21.10 -2.44
N ARG A 51 -1.75 19.93 -3.03
CA ARG A 51 -1.86 19.72 -4.49
C ARG A 51 -3.29 19.56 -4.97
N ASP A 52 -4.19 19.16 -4.07
CA ASP A 52 -5.60 18.94 -4.41
C ASP A 52 -6.46 19.06 -3.14
N SER A 53 -7.23 20.14 -3.05
CA SER A 53 -8.18 20.40 -1.96
C SER A 53 -9.49 19.61 -2.11
N SER A 54 -9.73 18.99 -3.27
CA SER A 54 -10.94 18.19 -3.54
C SER A 54 -10.80 16.71 -3.15
N LEU A 55 -9.59 16.31 -2.74
CA LEU A 55 -9.27 14.91 -2.48
C LEU A 55 -9.85 14.44 -1.14
N PHE A 56 -10.91 13.62 -1.20
CA PHE A 56 -11.44 12.87 -0.07
C PHE A 56 -10.82 11.46 0.02
N VAL A 57 -10.91 10.84 1.18
CA VAL A 57 -10.56 9.42 1.38
C VAL A 57 -11.82 8.57 1.24
N ILE A 58 -11.72 7.41 0.56
CA ILE A 58 -12.86 6.50 0.33
C ILE A 58 -13.42 6.00 1.66
N TYR A 59 -12.53 5.68 2.62
CA TYR A 59 -12.92 5.28 3.96
C TYR A 59 -12.10 6.03 5.03
N PRO A 60 -12.69 6.27 6.21
CA PRO A 60 -11.95 6.71 7.39
C PRO A 60 -10.81 5.77 7.75
N PHE A 61 -9.83 6.28 8.50
CA PHE A 61 -8.63 5.54 8.85
C PHE A 61 -8.94 4.26 9.65
N GLU A 62 -9.90 4.32 10.57
CA GLU A 62 -10.34 3.21 11.41
C GLU A 62 -10.92 2.07 10.56
N LYS A 63 -11.75 2.42 9.57
CA LYS A 63 -12.31 1.45 8.62
C LYS A 63 -11.21 0.84 7.75
N LYS A 64 -10.25 1.65 7.29
CA LYS A 64 -9.05 1.15 6.57
C LYS A 64 -8.27 0.12 7.41
N LEU A 65 -8.07 0.37 8.71
CA LEU A 65 -7.40 -0.58 9.60
C LEU A 65 -8.16 -1.90 9.71
N SER A 66 -9.49 -1.86 9.86
CA SER A 66 -10.33 -3.07 9.88
C SER A 66 -10.18 -3.86 8.58
N LEU A 67 -10.31 -3.17 7.44
CA LEU A 67 -10.24 -3.79 6.12
C LEU A 67 -8.87 -4.40 5.81
N LEU A 68 -7.77 -3.79 6.27
CA LEU A 68 -6.43 -4.36 6.13
C LEU A 68 -6.29 -5.67 6.93
N LYS A 69 -6.84 -5.72 8.14
CA LYS A 69 -6.85 -6.95 8.95
C LYS A 69 -7.72 -8.03 8.32
N GLU A 70 -8.93 -7.68 7.88
CA GLU A 70 -9.83 -8.58 7.16
C GLU A 70 -9.20 -9.14 5.88
N ALA A 71 -8.40 -8.33 5.17
CA ALA A 71 -7.66 -8.76 3.99
C ALA A 71 -6.48 -9.70 4.29
N GLY A 72 -6.10 -9.89 5.56
CA GLY A 72 -5.11 -10.86 6.00
C GLY A 72 -3.79 -10.28 6.53
N CYS A 73 -3.73 -8.97 6.82
CA CYS A 73 -2.60 -8.38 7.55
C CYS A 73 -2.64 -8.75 9.04
N ASP A 74 -1.51 -9.22 9.59
CA ASP A 74 -1.36 -9.46 11.02
C ASP A 74 -1.06 -8.15 11.78
N ARG A 75 -0.33 -7.24 11.13
CA ARG A 75 0.04 -5.94 11.69
C ARG A 75 -0.13 -4.83 10.66
N VAL A 76 -0.44 -3.63 11.15
CA VAL A 76 -0.44 -2.42 10.34
C VAL A 76 0.51 -1.42 10.99
N LEU A 77 1.54 -1.00 10.26
CA LEU A 77 2.42 0.10 10.65
C LEU A 77 1.88 1.38 10.03
N ALA A 78 1.19 2.18 10.84
CA ALA A 78 0.64 3.46 10.40
C ALA A 78 1.62 4.60 10.68
N LEU A 79 2.19 5.16 9.63
CA LEU A 79 3.11 6.28 9.71
C LEU A 79 2.36 7.60 9.57
N GLU A 80 2.76 8.59 10.35
CA GLU A 80 2.35 9.95 10.09
C GLU A 80 3.16 10.51 8.92
N PHE A 81 2.49 10.83 7.81
CA PHE A 81 3.15 11.45 6.67
C PHE A 81 3.40 12.93 6.98
N ASN A 82 4.66 13.25 7.30
CA ASN A 82 5.12 14.60 7.65
C ASN A 82 6.33 15.01 6.77
N ALA A 83 6.77 16.27 6.91
CA ALA A 83 7.89 16.80 6.14
C ALA A 83 9.18 15.97 6.31
N LYS A 84 9.47 15.49 7.53
CA LYS A 84 10.64 14.65 7.79
C LYS A 84 10.59 13.33 7.00
N LEU A 85 9.43 12.69 6.95
CA LEU A 85 9.22 11.46 6.19
C LEU A 85 9.31 11.71 4.68
N ALA A 86 8.78 12.84 4.21
CA ALA A 86 8.81 13.23 2.80
C ALA A 86 10.23 13.50 2.27
N GLU A 87 11.17 13.87 3.13
CA GLU A 87 12.57 14.12 2.78
C GLU A 87 13.45 12.86 2.77
N LEU A 88 12.96 11.72 3.28
CA LEU A 88 13.75 10.49 3.31
C LEU A 88 13.98 9.94 1.90
N SER A 89 15.23 9.61 1.58
CA SER A 89 15.52 8.79 0.40
C SER A 89 14.82 7.43 0.49
N PRO A 90 14.59 6.74 -0.64
CA PRO A 90 13.97 5.41 -0.64
C PRO A 90 14.72 4.42 0.26
N LYS A 91 16.06 4.46 0.23
CA LYS A 91 16.94 3.66 1.09
C LYS A 91 16.78 4.02 2.57
N ALA A 92 16.83 5.30 2.92
CA ALA A 92 16.67 5.74 4.31
C ALA A 92 15.29 5.38 4.87
N PHE A 93 14.26 5.48 4.03
CA PHE A 93 12.91 5.03 4.37
C PHE A 93 12.88 3.52 4.64
N LEU A 94 13.41 2.68 3.75
CA LEU A 94 13.43 1.23 3.95
C LEU A 94 14.26 0.79 5.15
N LEU A 95 15.41 1.42 5.40
CA LEU A 95 16.23 1.16 6.59
C LEU A 95 15.44 1.44 7.87
N ARG A 96 14.76 2.59 7.95
CA ARG A 96 13.89 2.92 9.08
C ARG A 96 12.78 1.88 9.28
N ILE A 97 12.19 1.36 8.20
CA ILE A 97 11.17 0.31 8.32
C ILE A 97 11.80 -1.00 8.81
N LEU A 98 12.99 -1.37 8.34
CA LEU A 98 13.71 -2.58 8.77
C LEU A 98 14.08 -2.53 10.26
N GLU A 99 14.43 -1.36 10.78
CA GLU A 99 14.71 -1.15 12.21
C GLU A 99 13.46 -1.42 13.08
N GLU A 100 12.30 -0.94 12.64
CA GLU A 100 11.02 -1.13 13.35
C GLU A 100 10.46 -2.55 13.17
N ILE A 101 10.58 -3.08 11.96
CA ILE A 101 9.99 -4.34 11.52
C ILE A 101 10.95 -5.04 10.56
N PRO A 102 11.81 -5.94 11.06
CA PRO A 102 12.61 -6.79 10.20
C PRO A 102 11.72 -7.60 9.25
N PHE A 103 11.97 -7.48 7.95
CA PHE A 103 11.22 -8.19 6.90
C PHE A 103 12.14 -8.84 5.88
N SER A 104 11.61 -9.84 5.17
CA SER A 104 12.36 -10.58 4.14
C SER A 104 11.69 -10.53 2.77
N TYR A 105 10.42 -10.15 2.71
CA TYR A 105 9.68 -9.96 1.45
C TYR A 105 9.03 -8.59 1.41
N LEU A 106 9.08 -7.94 0.24
CA LEU A 106 8.43 -6.66 -0.02
C LEU A 106 7.54 -6.80 -1.27
N ILE A 107 6.23 -6.71 -1.10
CA ILE A 107 5.24 -6.88 -2.16
C ILE A 107 4.61 -5.52 -2.50
N LEU A 108 4.77 -5.09 -3.74
CA LEU A 108 4.33 -3.79 -4.24
C LEU A 108 3.50 -3.95 -5.50
N GLY A 109 2.61 -2.99 -5.76
CA GLY A 109 1.95 -2.89 -7.07
C GLY A 109 2.87 -2.22 -8.08
N GLN A 110 2.80 -2.62 -9.36
CA GLN A 110 3.51 -1.95 -10.43
C GLN A 110 3.25 -0.43 -10.43
N GLY A 111 4.31 0.36 -10.57
CA GLY A 111 4.26 1.83 -10.49
C GLY A 111 3.98 2.37 -9.08
N ALA A 112 4.16 1.57 -8.03
CA ALA A 112 4.33 2.09 -6.68
C ALA A 112 5.66 2.85 -6.60
N CYS A 113 5.62 4.03 -5.97
CA CYS A 113 6.81 4.84 -5.73
C CYS A 113 6.76 5.42 -4.31
N PHE A 114 7.89 5.49 -3.63
CA PHE A 114 8.03 6.11 -2.31
C PHE A 114 9.40 6.78 -2.14
N GLY A 115 9.61 7.40 -0.99
CA GLY A 115 10.78 8.26 -0.73
C GLY A 115 10.67 9.64 -1.40
N LYS A 116 11.66 10.48 -1.11
CA LYS A 116 11.77 11.86 -1.56
C LYS A 116 11.57 11.94 -3.06
N GLU A 117 10.70 12.86 -3.48
CA GLU A 117 10.37 13.12 -4.89
C GLU A 117 9.90 11.87 -5.67
N ARG A 118 9.40 10.84 -4.97
CA ARG A 118 9.01 9.55 -5.58
C ARG A 118 10.16 8.81 -6.26
N ARG A 119 11.41 9.05 -5.87
CA ARG A 119 12.60 8.40 -6.47
C ARG A 119 12.70 6.90 -6.22
N GLY A 120 11.96 6.37 -5.25
CA GLY A 120 11.89 4.93 -4.97
C GLY A 120 10.97 4.24 -5.93
N ASP A 121 11.35 4.22 -7.21
CA ASP A 121 10.68 3.47 -8.26
C ASP A 121 11.14 2.00 -8.30
N GLU A 122 10.60 1.24 -9.24
CA GLU A 122 10.90 -0.19 -9.36
C GLU A 122 12.39 -0.50 -9.56
N ASN A 123 13.14 0.35 -10.27
CA ASN A 123 14.56 0.14 -10.50
C ASN A 123 15.37 0.38 -9.22
N GLU A 124 15.09 1.49 -8.54
CA GLU A 124 15.76 1.86 -7.28
C GLU A 124 15.52 0.79 -6.21
N ILE A 125 14.28 0.33 -6.02
CA ILE A 125 13.97 -0.65 -4.97
C ILE A 125 14.56 -2.03 -5.31
N LYS A 126 14.59 -2.44 -6.59
CA LYS A 126 15.25 -3.68 -7.00
C LYS A 126 16.76 -3.63 -6.77
N ALA A 127 17.40 -2.48 -6.92
CA ALA A 127 18.82 -2.30 -6.63
C ALA A 127 19.11 -2.47 -5.12
N LEU A 128 18.21 -1.97 -4.27
CA LEU A 128 18.33 -2.04 -2.81
C LEU A 128 18.09 -3.44 -2.21
N GLN A 129 17.44 -4.36 -2.93
CA GLN A 129 17.05 -5.67 -2.39
C GLN A 129 18.25 -6.50 -1.88
N LYS A 130 19.39 -6.47 -2.61
CA LYS A 130 20.61 -7.20 -2.23
C LYS A 130 21.31 -6.51 -1.06
N GLU A 131 21.41 -5.20 -1.12
CA GLU A 131 22.06 -4.40 -0.08
C GLU A 131 21.33 -4.54 1.27
N LEU A 132 20.00 -4.50 1.24
CA LEU A 132 19.15 -4.52 2.44
C LEU A 132 18.61 -5.92 2.77
N SER A 133 19.07 -6.96 2.08
CA SER A 133 18.75 -8.37 2.34
C SER A 133 17.25 -8.72 2.38
N PHE A 134 16.49 -8.23 1.39
CA PHE A 134 15.08 -8.62 1.16
C PHE A 134 14.85 -9.05 -0.29
N VAL A 135 13.70 -9.67 -0.56
CA VAL A 135 13.20 -9.96 -1.92
C VAL A 135 12.03 -9.04 -2.21
N VAL A 136 12.06 -8.34 -3.35
CA VAL A 136 10.94 -7.48 -3.80
C VAL A 136 10.22 -8.07 -5.00
N GLU A 137 8.89 -7.99 -4.97
CA GLU A 137 8.01 -8.38 -6.06
C GLU A 137 7.04 -7.27 -6.42
N TYR A 138 6.86 -7.06 -7.73
CA TYR A 138 5.92 -6.10 -8.28
C TYR A 138 4.78 -6.84 -8.96
N LEU A 139 3.57 -6.69 -8.44
CA LEU A 139 2.38 -7.29 -9.01
C LEU A 139 1.77 -6.39 -10.09
N PRO A 140 1.28 -6.96 -11.19
CA PRO A 140 0.53 -6.21 -12.18
C PRO A 140 -0.71 -5.58 -11.56
N ARG A 141 -1.11 -4.42 -12.07
CA ARG A 141 -2.35 -3.79 -11.62
C ARG A 141 -3.53 -4.61 -12.10
N LEU A 142 -4.45 -4.93 -11.18
CA LEU A 142 -5.67 -5.62 -11.53
C LEU A 142 -6.60 -4.73 -12.37
N THR A 143 -7.30 -5.37 -13.29
CA THR A 143 -8.40 -4.81 -14.06
C THR A 143 -9.65 -5.66 -13.82
N GLN A 144 -10.82 -5.02 -13.92
CA GLN A 144 -12.10 -5.69 -13.91
C GLN A 144 -12.95 -5.05 -15.01
N ASP A 145 -13.47 -5.87 -15.91
CA ASP A 145 -14.24 -5.42 -17.09
C ASP A 145 -13.51 -4.34 -17.92
N GLY A 146 -12.19 -4.50 -18.07
CA GLY A 146 -11.32 -3.54 -18.76
C GLY A 146 -10.99 -2.26 -17.98
N VAL A 147 -11.61 -2.06 -16.81
CA VAL A 147 -11.37 -0.90 -15.95
C VAL A 147 -10.26 -1.21 -14.94
N LYS A 148 -9.28 -0.31 -14.85
CA LYS A 148 -8.20 -0.40 -13.86
C LYS A 148 -8.74 -0.23 -12.44
N ILE A 149 -8.41 -1.16 -11.55
CA ILE A 149 -8.74 -1.06 -10.13
C ILE A 149 -7.75 -0.11 -9.44
N SER A 150 -8.22 1.05 -8.99
CA SER A 150 -7.43 2.00 -8.21
C SER A 150 -8.31 2.95 -7.40
N SER A 151 -7.77 3.50 -6.30
CA SER A 151 -8.51 4.48 -5.48
C SER A 151 -8.94 5.73 -6.27
N GLY A 152 -8.17 6.15 -7.28
CA GLY A 152 -8.56 7.28 -8.15
C GLY A 152 -9.82 6.99 -8.97
N VAL A 153 -9.89 5.80 -9.57
CA VAL A 153 -11.08 5.35 -10.32
C VAL A 153 -12.28 5.20 -9.38
N ILE A 154 -12.08 4.59 -8.21
CA ILE A 154 -13.15 4.41 -7.23
C ILE A 154 -13.70 5.75 -6.74
N ARG A 155 -12.85 6.74 -6.45
CA ARG A 155 -13.31 8.09 -6.09
C ARG A 155 -14.10 8.75 -7.22
N SER A 156 -13.67 8.58 -8.48
CA SER A 156 -14.43 9.08 -9.63
C SER A 156 -15.84 8.47 -9.70
N LEU A 157 -15.96 7.15 -9.53
CA LEU A 157 -17.26 6.45 -9.51
C LEU A 157 -18.15 6.93 -8.36
N ILE A 158 -17.59 7.12 -7.17
CA ILE A 158 -18.32 7.67 -6.01
C ILE A 158 -18.84 9.08 -6.30
N LEU A 159 -18.02 9.96 -6.89
CA LEU A 159 -18.43 11.32 -7.25
C LEU A 159 -19.55 11.32 -8.31
N GLN A 160 -19.55 10.32 -9.19
CA GLN A 160 -20.59 10.10 -10.21
C GLN A 160 -21.82 9.35 -9.67
N LYS A 161 -21.85 9.02 -8.37
CA LYS A 161 -22.90 8.22 -7.71
C LYS A 161 -23.05 6.80 -8.28
N GLU A 162 -22.02 6.28 -8.93
CA GLU A 162 -21.97 4.91 -9.45
C GLU A 162 -21.51 3.91 -8.36
N PHE A 163 -22.28 3.83 -7.26
CA PHE A 163 -21.88 3.09 -6.06
C PHE A 163 -21.77 1.58 -6.27
N GLU A 164 -22.58 1.01 -7.16
CA GLU A 164 -22.49 -0.42 -7.50
C GLU A 164 -21.15 -0.75 -8.17
N LYS A 165 -20.71 0.07 -9.13
CA LYS A 165 -19.40 -0.11 -9.77
C LYS A 165 -18.27 0.12 -8.78
N ALA A 166 -18.37 1.14 -7.92
CA ALA A 166 -17.40 1.35 -6.85
C ALA A 166 -17.31 0.13 -5.92
N SER A 167 -18.46 -0.44 -5.53
CA SER A 167 -18.54 -1.63 -4.69
C SER A 167 -17.90 -2.86 -5.34
N ALA A 168 -18.12 -3.03 -6.64
CA ALA A 168 -17.52 -4.10 -7.41
C ALA A 168 -15.98 -4.04 -7.38
N LEU A 169 -15.40 -2.85 -7.59
CA LEU A 169 -13.94 -2.66 -7.52
C LEU A 169 -13.38 -2.75 -6.09
N LEU A 170 -14.18 -2.43 -5.08
CA LEU A 170 -13.83 -2.58 -3.67
C LEU A 170 -13.89 -4.04 -3.20
N GLY A 171 -14.65 -4.90 -3.90
CA GLY A 171 -14.96 -6.26 -3.47
C GLY A 171 -15.93 -6.32 -2.28
N ARG A 172 -16.65 -5.23 -2.02
CA ARG A 172 -17.58 -5.07 -0.90
C ARG A 172 -18.53 -3.89 -1.16
N PRO A 173 -19.73 -3.85 -0.54
CA PRO A 173 -20.60 -2.69 -0.62
C PRO A 173 -19.90 -1.39 -0.17
N TYR A 174 -20.05 -0.34 -0.95
CA TYR A 174 -19.67 1.02 -0.55
C TYR A 174 -20.77 1.60 0.34
N CYS A 175 -20.42 1.92 1.59
CA CYS A 175 -21.29 2.43 2.63
C CYS A 175 -20.57 3.47 3.49
#